data_AF-A0A3A8J2F9-F1
#
_entry.id   AF-A0A3A8J2F9-F1
#
_cell.length_a   1.000
_cell.length_b   1.000
_cell.length_c   1.000
_cell.angle_alpha   90.00
_cell.angle_beta   90.00
_cell.angle_gamma   90.00
#
_symmetry.space_group_name_H-M   'P 1'
#
loop_
_entity.id
_entity.type
_entity.pdbx_description
1 polymer ?
#
loop_
_entity_poly.entity_id
_entity_poly.type
_entity_poly.pdbx_seq_one_letter_code
_entity_poly.pdbx_strand_id
1 'polypeptide(L)'
;MLDVRRDEDVERQEPQRGDFTNLLEYGAAHTAWERKLLMLVEAAGEDYLADIKKQAQETPTGNAIVDAAREAGVEVVVLPDDEYARRYPNSDGVTDGGVVYVPTRSIDNASDPENVDVVVHEYVHALLGGKLDPNQPPLLRPLLVAQAFEELGLPPEAGLEIARQTSGWEDNVAVEHVVTAYVTRRMEREREGCPPESPAEEAAAIQRISDRELALHLQRASGGASPPSEAEIVEQWENSPTGQRHPPEGDTLEEKAAWIEAQLPRFADEAYVD
;
A
#
# COMPACT_ATOMS: atom_id res chain seq x y z
N MET A 1 1.39 3.65 25.22
CA MET A 1 2.82 3.55 25.54
C MET A 1 3.06 2.13 26.05
N LEU A 2 3.16 1.18 25.11
CA LEU A 2 3.54 -0.20 25.42
C LEU A 2 4.96 -0.17 25.97
N ASP A 3 5.15 -0.86 27.08
CA ASP A 3 6.39 -0.86 27.84
C ASP A 3 7.43 -1.70 27.09
N VAL A 4 8.24 -1.03 26.27
CA VAL A 4 9.46 -1.55 25.57
C VAL A 4 10.38 -2.35 26.50
N ARG A 5 10.16 -2.29 27.83
CA ARG A 5 10.86 -3.08 28.85
C ARG A 5 10.57 -4.59 28.83
N ARG A 6 9.54 -5.08 28.12
CA ARG A 6 9.29 -6.53 28.02
C ARG A 6 10.13 -7.24 26.97
N ASP A 7 10.59 -6.53 25.94
CA ASP A 7 11.34 -7.13 24.82
C ASP A 7 12.83 -7.32 25.12
N GLU A 8 13.44 -6.40 25.87
CA GLU A 8 14.86 -6.51 26.26
C GLU A 8 15.16 -7.73 27.16
N ASP A 9 14.18 -8.22 27.92
CA ASP A 9 14.37 -9.33 28.86
C ASP A 9 14.40 -10.70 28.17
N VAL A 10 13.84 -10.84 26.96
CA VAL A 10 13.81 -12.12 26.25
C VAL A 10 15.04 -12.30 25.37
N GLU A 11 15.54 -11.26 24.71
CA GLU A 11 16.84 -11.29 24.04
C GLU A 11 17.98 -11.56 25.03
N ARG A 12 17.93 -10.96 26.24
CA ARG A 12 18.90 -11.24 27.32
C ARG A 12 18.80 -12.64 27.93
N GLN A 13 17.75 -13.39 27.61
CA GLN A 13 17.55 -14.79 28.05
C GLN A 13 17.98 -15.81 26.99
N GLU A 14 18.69 -15.40 25.94
CA GLU A 14 19.27 -16.33 24.96
C GLU A 14 20.09 -17.42 25.67
N PRO A 15 19.72 -18.70 25.54
CA PRO A 15 20.45 -19.79 26.18
C PRO A 15 21.90 -19.80 25.71
N GLN A 16 22.87 -19.75 26.63
CA GLN A 16 24.27 -19.80 26.25
C GLN A 16 24.73 -21.26 26.16
N ARG A 17 25.54 -21.61 25.16
CA ARG A 17 26.05 -22.99 25.00
C ARG A 17 26.74 -23.51 26.27
N GLY A 18 27.38 -22.61 27.02
CA GLY A 18 28.08 -22.92 28.28
C GLY A 18 27.15 -23.37 29.42
N ASP A 19 25.84 -23.14 29.32
CA ASP A 19 24.87 -23.46 30.36
C ASP A 19 24.41 -24.94 30.31
N PHE A 20 24.82 -25.69 29.28
CA PHE A 20 24.31 -27.04 29.00
C PHE A 20 25.40 -28.09 28.90
N THR A 21 25.12 -29.27 29.47
CA THR A 21 26.09 -30.38 29.53
C THR A 21 26.26 -31.10 28.19
N ASN A 22 25.26 -31.06 27.31
CA ASN A 22 25.32 -31.65 25.98
C ASN A 22 24.63 -30.77 24.91
N LEU A 23 24.95 -31.04 23.64
CA LEU A 23 24.45 -30.27 22.49
C LEU A 23 22.94 -30.44 22.27
N LEU A 24 22.36 -31.56 22.71
CA LEU A 24 20.95 -31.88 22.48
C LEU A 24 20.05 -31.04 23.40
N GLU A 25 20.44 -30.88 24.65
CA GLU A 25 19.80 -29.98 25.62
C GLU A 25 19.89 -28.52 25.20
N TYR A 26 21.07 -28.07 24.78
CA TYR A 26 21.25 -26.72 24.24
C TYR A 26 20.37 -26.47 23.02
N GLY A 27 20.37 -27.39 22.04
CA GLY A 27 19.54 -27.27 20.84
C GLY A 27 18.05 -27.17 21.17
N ALA A 28 17.55 -27.99 22.09
CA ALA A 28 16.15 -27.92 22.51
C ALA A 28 15.80 -26.60 23.23
N ALA A 29 16.69 -26.10 24.09
CA ALA A 29 16.50 -24.83 24.79
C ALA A 29 16.54 -23.63 23.84
N HIS A 30 17.47 -23.65 22.88
CA HIS A 30 17.60 -22.61 21.84
C HIS A 30 16.35 -22.57 20.96
N THR A 31 15.87 -23.72 20.46
CA THR A 31 14.64 -23.78 19.66
C THR A 31 13.40 -23.31 20.46
N ALA A 32 13.35 -23.60 21.76
CA ALA A 32 12.26 -23.11 22.61
C ALA A 32 12.33 -21.58 22.81
N TRP A 33 13.54 -21.02 22.93
CA TRP A 33 13.76 -19.58 23.00
C TRP A 33 13.42 -18.87 21.69
N GLU A 34 13.85 -19.40 20.54
CA GLU A 34 13.46 -18.90 19.21
C GLU A 34 11.94 -18.90 19.03
N ARG A 35 11.27 -19.99 19.43
CA ARG A 35 9.79 -20.06 19.39
C ARG A 35 9.15 -19.01 20.31
N LYS A 36 9.74 -18.73 21.47
CA LYS A 36 9.24 -17.70 22.39
C LYS A 36 9.41 -16.30 21.82
N LEU A 37 10.54 -16.02 21.15
CA LEU A 37 10.75 -14.77 20.41
C LEU A 37 9.72 -14.61 19.29
N LEU A 38 9.50 -15.64 18.49
CA LEU A 38 8.50 -15.65 17.42
C LEU A 38 7.10 -15.32 17.97
N MET A 39 6.67 -15.99 19.04
CA MET A 39 5.37 -15.71 19.67
C MET A 39 5.24 -14.27 20.20
N LEU A 40 6.34 -13.64 20.64
CA LEU A 40 6.31 -12.25 21.11
C LEU A 40 6.25 -11.27 19.96
N VAL A 41 6.98 -11.53 18.86
CA VAL A 41 6.89 -10.76 17.62
C VAL A 41 5.48 -10.87 17.03
N GLU A 42 4.89 -12.06 17.01
CA GLU A 42 3.51 -12.30 16.59
C GLU A 42 2.52 -11.50 17.47
N ALA A 43 2.63 -11.62 18.80
CA ALA A 43 1.75 -10.90 19.72
C ALA A 43 1.90 -9.38 19.61
N ALA A 44 3.12 -8.87 19.45
CA ALA A 44 3.38 -7.45 19.21
C ALA A 44 2.79 -6.99 17.88
N GLY A 45 2.90 -7.80 16.82
CA GLY A 45 2.28 -7.56 15.52
C GLY A 45 0.75 -7.54 15.60
N GLU A 46 0.13 -8.46 16.33
CA GLU A 46 -1.32 -8.50 16.54
C GLU A 46 -1.84 -7.29 17.34
N ASP A 47 -1.17 -6.94 18.45
CA ASP A 47 -1.51 -5.75 19.25
C ASP A 47 -1.35 -4.46 18.42
N TYR A 48 -0.32 -4.40 17.58
CA TYR A 48 -0.08 -3.28 16.68
C TYR A 48 -1.15 -3.18 15.58
N LEU A 49 -1.48 -4.29 14.92
CA LEU A 49 -2.59 -4.33 13.95
C LEU A 49 -3.91 -3.90 14.60
N ALA A 50 -4.16 -4.29 15.85
CA ALA A 50 -5.35 -3.87 16.57
C ALA A 50 -5.36 -2.36 16.84
N ASP A 51 -4.22 -1.77 17.17
CA ASP A 51 -4.08 -0.33 17.38
C ASP A 51 -4.25 0.46 16.07
N ILE A 52 -3.61 0.04 14.97
CA ILE A 52 -3.83 0.67 13.64
C ILE A 52 -5.30 0.61 13.25
N LYS A 53 -5.94 -0.56 13.37
CA LYS A 53 -7.37 -0.70 13.02
C LYS A 53 -8.22 0.28 13.82
N LYS A 54 -7.92 0.42 15.11
CA LYS A 54 -8.59 1.37 15.98
C LYS A 54 -8.35 2.82 15.53
N GLN A 55 -7.12 3.19 15.19
CA GLN A 55 -6.77 4.52 14.68
C GLN A 55 -7.47 4.83 13.34
N ALA A 56 -7.56 3.85 12.43
CA ALA A 56 -8.32 4.00 11.19
C ALA A 56 -9.82 4.23 11.47
N GLN A 57 -10.37 3.50 12.43
CA GLN A 57 -11.78 3.62 12.86
C GLN A 57 -12.12 4.95 13.56
N GLU A 58 -11.14 5.80 13.88
CA GLU A 58 -11.41 7.17 14.37
C GLU A 58 -11.95 8.09 13.28
N THR A 59 -11.89 7.66 12.02
CA THR A 59 -12.39 8.38 10.84
C THR A 59 -13.61 7.68 10.23
N PRO A 60 -14.61 8.41 9.71
CA PRO A 60 -15.72 7.81 8.98
C PRO A 60 -15.26 6.90 7.82
N THR A 61 -14.29 7.34 7.03
CA THR A 61 -13.76 6.60 5.88
C THR A 61 -13.03 5.32 6.33
N GLY A 62 -12.10 5.44 7.26
CA GLY A 62 -11.35 4.29 7.77
C GLY A 62 -12.26 3.29 8.49
N ASN A 63 -13.29 3.75 9.22
CA ASN A 63 -14.27 2.85 9.83
C ASN A 63 -15.05 2.06 8.77
N ALA A 64 -15.51 2.71 7.70
CA ALA A 64 -16.25 2.02 6.64
C ALA A 64 -15.40 0.96 5.92
N ILE A 65 -14.11 1.23 5.67
CA ILE A 65 -13.18 0.27 5.06
C ILE A 65 -12.91 -0.91 5.99
N VAL A 66 -12.66 -0.67 7.29
CA VAL A 66 -12.43 -1.74 8.26
C VAL A 66 -13.69 -2.60 8.43
N ASP A 67 -14.87 -1.99 8.47
CA ASP A 67 -16.15 -2.71 8.55
C ASP A 67 -16.40 -3.56 7.29
N ALA A 68 -16.16 -3.01 6.10
CA ALA A 68 -16.30 -3.75 4.84
C ALA A 68 -15.29 -4.90 4.72
N ALA A 69 -14.04 -4.70 5.13
CA ALA A 69 -13.03 -5.76 5.17
C ALA A 69 -13.44 -6.90 6.11
N ARG A 70 -13.99 -6.55 7.28
CA ARG A 70 -14.53 -7.52 8.24
C ARG A 70 -15.71 -8.30 7.66
N GLU A 71 -16.64 -7.62 6.97
CA GLU A 71 -17.80 -8.27 6.34
C GLU A 71 -17.40 -9.18 5.17
N ALA A 72 -16.37 -8.79 4.42
CA ALA A 72 -15.79 -9.60 3.36
C ALA A 72 -14.90 -10.76 3.87
N GLY A 73 -14.61 -10.80 5.17
CA GLY A 73 -13.75 -11.83 5.78
C GLY A 73 -12.27 -11.68 5.41
N VAL A 74 -11.82 -10.46 5.10
CA VAL A 74 -10.41 -10.17 4.79
C VAL A 74 -9.59 -10.21 6.07
N GLU A 75 -8.65 -11.15 6.13
CA GLU A 75 -7.73 -11.32 7.25
C GLU A 75 -6.35 -10.75 6.88
N VAL A 76 -5.73 -10.01 7.81
CA VAL A 76 -4.35 -9.52 7.67
C VAL A 76 -3.52 -10.18 8.74
N VAL A 77 -2.44 -10.85 8.34
CA VAL A 77 -1.49 -11.56 9.19
C VAL A 77 -0.12 -10.90 9.05
N VAL A 78 0.47 -10.50 10.18
CA VAL A 78 1.86 -10.06 10.21
C VAL A 78 2.76 -11.27 10.38
N LEU A 79 3.76 -11.40 9.52
CA LEU A 79 4.80 -12.41 9.65
C LEU A 79 6.13 -11.73 10.02
N PRO A 80 6.96 -12.39 10.84
CA PRO A 80 8.37 -12.00 11.01
C PRO A 80 9.06 -11.87 9.65
N ASP A 81 9.92 -10.86 9.49
CA ASP A 81 10.58 -10.56 8.19
C ASP A 81 11.31 -11.75 7.58
N ASP A 82 11.97 -12.58 8.41
CA ASP A 82 12.71 -13.75 7.95
C ASP A 82 11.77 -14.87 7.47
N GLU A 83 10.64 -15.07 8.16
CA GLU A 83 9.59 -15.99 7.73
C GLU A 83 8.93 -15.51 6.44
N TYR A 84 8.56 -14.22 6.40
CA TYR A 84 7.96 -13.60 5.23
C TYR A 84 8.87 -13.76 4.01
N ALA A 85 10.15 -13.39 4.10
CA ALA A 85 11.10 -13.49 2.99
C ALA A 85 11.34 -14.93 2.53
N ARG A 86 11.22 -15.93 3.42
CA ARG A 86 11.28 -17.35 3.04
C ARG A 86 10.03 -17.81 2.30
N ARG A 87 8.85 -17.37 2.75
CA ARG A 87 7.55 -17.81 2.20
C ARG A 87 7.20 -17.07 0.91
N TYR A 88 7.50 -15.77 0.85
CA TYR A 88 7.18 -14.86 -0.23
C TYR A 88 8.44 -14.05 -0.64
N PRO A 89 9.39 -14.70 -1.34
CA PRO A 89 10.62 -14.03 -1.74
C PRO A 89 10.34 -12.91 -2.75
N ASN A 90 10.94 -11.74 -2.53
CA ASN A 90 10.85 -10.54 -3.37
C ASN A 90 9.44 -9.91 -3.49
N SER A 91 8.60 -10.07 -2.47
CA SER A 91 7.35 -9.29 -2.32
C SER A 91 7.39 -8.44 -1.06
N ASP A 92 6.52 -7.45 -0.99
CA ASP A 92 6.36 -6.57 0.19
C ASP A 92 4.94 -6.66 0.82
N GLY A 93 4.02 -7.37 0.16
CA GLY A 93 2.68 -7.77 0.61
C GLY A 93 2.15 -8.87 -0.32
N VAL A 94 1.50 -9.92 0.21
CA VAL A 94 0.91 -10.99 -0.61
C VAL A 94 -0.45 -11.38 -0.10
N THR A 95 -1.43 -11.43 -0.99
CA THR A 95 -2.71 -12.10 -0.72
C THR A 95 -2.62 -13.56 -1.16
N ASP A 96 -2.70 -14.50 -0.21
CA ASP A 96 -2.70 -15.94 -0.46
C ASP A 96 -3.88 -16.59 0.28
N GLY A 97 -4.72 -17.33 -0.46
CA GLY A 97 -5.88 -18.01 0.12
C GLY A 97 -6.95 -17.09 0.73
N GLY A 98 -6.99 -15.81 0.34
CA GLY A 98 -7.89 -14.80 0.93
C GLY A 98 -7.36 -14.16 2.22
N VAL A 99 -6.12 -14.48 2.60
CA VAL A 99 -5.40 -13.87 3.72
C VAL A 99 -4.31 -12.98 3.17
N VAL A 100 -4.23 -11.75 3.65
CA VAL A 100 -3.15 -10.82 3.35
C VAL A 100 -2.02 -11.02 4.34
N TYR A 101 -0.84 -11.32 3.83
CA TYR A 101 0.37 -11.45 4.61
C TYR A 101 1.25 -10.22 4.40
N VAL A 102 1.70 -9.62 5.51
CA VAL A 102 2.63 -8.48 5.52
C VAL A 102 3.83 -8.78 6.41
N PRO A 103 5.04 -8.33 6.06
CA PRO A 103 6.21 -8.50 6.91
C PRO A 103 6.20 -7.47 8.07
N THR A 104 6.85 -7.80 9.19
CA THR A 104 6.98 -6.90 10.34
C THR A 104 7.57 -5.53 9.95
N ARG A 105 8.54 -5.47 9.04
CA ARG A 105 9.09 -4.18 8.55
C ARG A 105 8.06 -3.26 7.89
N SER A 106 6.97 -3.80 7.35
CA SER A 106 5.91 -3.01 6.71
C SER A 106 4.94 -2.40 7.72
N ILE A 107 4.99 -2.84 8.98
CA ILE A 107 4.20 -2.29 10.07
C ILE A 107 5.01 -1.30 10.94
N ASP A 108 6.33 -1.20 10.76
CA ASP A 108 7.22 -0.62 11.80
C ASP A 108 7.42 0.91 11.73
N ASN A 109 6.45 1.69 11.24
CA ASN A 109 6.57 3.15 11.18
C ASN A 109 5.36 3.89 11.77
N ALA A 110 5.07 3.64 13.05
CA ALA A 110 4.10 4.43 13.83
C ALA A 110 4.49 5.91 14.04
N SER A 111 5.73 6.28 13.71
CA SER A 111 6.26 7.65 13.87
C SER A 111 6.29 8.45 12.58
N ASP A 112 5.90 7.86 11.46
CA ASP A 112 5.89 8.55 10.17
C ASP A 112 4.45 8.87 9.76
N PRO A 113 4.00 10.14 9.89
CA PRO A 113 2.68 10.55 9.46
C PRO A 113 2.47 10.45 7.94
N GLU A 114 3.51 10.14 7.15
CA GLU A 114 3.42 9.95 5.70
C GLU A 114 3.24 8.47 5.29
N ASN A 115 3.34 7.51 6.23
CA ASN A 115 3.07 6.11 5.92
C ASN A 115 1.56 5.86 5.90
N VAL A 116 1.05 5.54 4.71
CA VAL A 116 -0.27 4.95 4.53
C VAL A 116 -0.44 3.82 5.55
N ASP A 117 -1.52 3.87 6.34
CA ASP A 117 -1.90 2.79 7.25
C ASP A 117 -1.89 1.46 6.48
N VAL A 118 -0.88 0.62 6.68
CA VAL A 118 -0.67 -0.60 5.89
C VAL A 118 -1.91 -1.50 5.90
N VAL A 119 -2.67 -1.49 7.00
CA VAL A 119 -3.95 -2.19 7.09
C VAL A 119 -5.00 -1.63 6.12
N VAL A 120 -5.13 -0.31 6.03
CA VAL A 120 -6.08 0.35 5.11
C VAL A 120 -5.64 0.15 3.67
N HIS A 121 -4.33 0.25 3.39
CA HIS A 121 -3.75 -0.06 2.09
C HIS A 121 -4.18 -1.47 1.65
N GLU A 122 -3.85 -2.48 2.44
CA GLU A 122 -4.17 -3.88 2.13
C GLU A 122 -5.68 -4.16 2.05
N TYR A 123 -6.49 -3.53 2.90
CA TYR A 123 -7.95 -3.63 2.80
C TYR A 123 -8.50 -3.03 1.52
N VAL A 124 -7.97 -1.89 1.07
CA VAL A 124 -8.34 -1.29 -0.22
C VAL A 124 -7.97 -2.23 -1.37
N HIS A 125 -6.75 -2.79 -1.37
CA HIS A 125 -6.35 -3.79 -2.37
C HIS A 125 -7.31 -5.00 -2.37
N ALA A 126 -7.61 -5.56 -1.20
CA ALA A 126 -8.48 -6.72 -1.09
C ALA A 126 -9.94 -6.44 -1.50
N LEU A 127 -10.49 -5.28 -1.14
CA LEU A 127 -11.88 -4.92 -1.38
C LEU A 127 -12.13 -4.41 -2.81
N LEU A 128 -11.16 -3.68 -3.38
CA LEU A 128 -11.34 -2.95 -4.63
C LEU A 128 -10.48 -3.47 -5.77
N GLY A 129 -9.39 -4.20 -5.52
CA GLY A 129 -8.42 -4.57 -6.56
C GLY A 129 -9.01 -5.30 -7.76
N GLY A 130 -9.86 -6.31 -7.50
CA GLY A 130 -10.55 -7.03 -8.57
C GLY A 130 -11.56 -6.19 -9.38
N LYS A 131 -12.06 -5.08 -8.81
CA LYS A 131 -12.97 -4.14 -9.47
C LYS A 131 -12.23 -3.03 -10.21
N LEU A 132 -10.96 -2.80 -9.85
CA LEU A 132 -10.07 -1.80 -10.46
C LEU A 132 -9.29 -2.35 -11.66
N ASP A 133 -9.30 -3.68 -11.86
CA ASP A 133 -8.57 -4.39 -12.91
C ASP A 133 -8.67 -3.68 -14.28
N PRO A 134 -7.53 -3.19 -14.83
CA PRO A 134 -7.51 -2.48 -16.10
C PRO A 134 -7.97 -3.35 -17.29
N ASN A 135 -8.02 -4.68 -17.13
CA ASN A 135 -8.53 -5.61 -18.14
C ASN A 135 -10.05 -5.69 -18.20
N GLN A 136 -10.77 -5.07 -17.26
CA GLN A 136 -12.23 -4.94 -17.33
C GLN A 136 -12.63 -4.16 -18.60
N PRO A 137 -13.79 -4.45 -19.23
CA PRO A 137 -14.23 -3.72 -20.41
C PRO A 137 -14.27 -2.20 -20.14
N PRO A 138 -13.68 -1.35 -21.01
CA PRO A 138 -13.53 0.09 -20.74
C PRO A 138 -14.84 0.84 -20.43
N LEU A 139 -15.97 0.36 -20.94
CA LEU A 139 -17.30 0.92 -20.66
C LEU A 139 -17.89 0.47 -19.32
N LEU A 140 -17.45 -0.69 -18.79
CA LEU A 140 -17.94 -1.24 -17.53
C LEU A 140 -17.08 -0.80 -16.34
N ARG A 141 -15.76 -0.64 -16.54
CA ARG A 141 -14.82 -0.29 -15.47
C ARG A 141 -15.27 0.93 -14.66
N PRO A 142 -15.64 2.10 -15.25
CA PRO A 142 -16.11 3.24 -14.46
C PRO A 142 -17.34 2.93 -13.59
N LEU A 143 -18.29 2.14 -14.10
CA LEU A 143 -19.49 1.77 -13.37
C LEU A 143 -19.18 0.84 -12.19
N LEU A 144 -18.28 -0.14 -12.39
CA LEU A 144 -17.86 -1.06 -11.34
C LEU A 144 -17.10 -0.34 -10.23
N VAL A 145 -16.22 0.59 -10.58
CA VAL A 145 -15.47 1.39 -9.59
C VAL A 145 -16.41 2.32 -8.81
N ALA A 146 -17.34 3.00 -9.48
CA ALA A 146 -18.32 3.85 -8.83
C ALA A 146 -19.21 3.07 -7.84
N GLN A 147 -19.69 1.90 -8.26
CA GLN A 147 -20.47 1.00 -7.40
C GLN A 147 -19.65 0.53 -6.20
N ALA A 148 -18.37 0.21 -6.40
CA ALA A 148 -17.49 -0.21 -5.32
C ALA A 148 -17.27 0.90 -4.28
N PHE A 149 -17.12 2.14 -4.75
CA PHE A 149 -17.03 3.30 -3.87
C PHE A 149 -18.31 3.47 -3.06
N GLU A 150 -19.47 3.38 -3.70
CA GLU A 150 -20.77 3.43 -3.01
C GLU A 150 -20.91 2.35 -1.92
N GLU A 151 -20.52 1.11 -2.23
CA GLU A 151 -20.56 -0.03 -1.30
C GLU A 151 -19.64 0.17 -0.08
N LEU A 152 -18.55 0.93 -0.23
CA LEU A 152 -17.63 1.28 0.85
C LEU A 152 -17.98 2.60 1.56
N GLY A 153 -19.10 3.23 1.20
CA GLY A 153 -19.49 4.54 1.74
C GLY A 153 -18.61 5.71 1.27
N LEU A 154 -17.86 5.52 0.19
CA LEU A 154 -17.09 6.55 -0.49
C LEU A 154 -17.93 7.24 -1.59
N PRO A 155 -17.59 8.48 -2.00
CA PRO A 155 -18.30 9.15 -3.09
C PRO A 155 -18.18 8.39 -4.42
N PRO A 156 -19.30 7.95 -5.05
CA PRO A 156 -19.24 7.24 -6.33
C PRO A 156 -18.58 8.07 -7.44
N GLU A 157 -18.72 9.40 -7.39
CA GLU A 157 -18.10 10.34 -8.31
C GLU A 157 -16.58 10.34 -8.23
N ALA A 158 -16.01 10.14 -7.04
CA ALA A 158 -14.57 9.96 -6.87
C ALA A 158 -14.10 8.67 -7.57
N GLY A 159 -14.87 7.59 -7.45
CA GLY A 159 -14.61 6.34 -8.16
C GLY A 159 -14.66 6.50 -9.69
N LEU A 160 -15.63 7.25 -10.22
CA LEU A 160 -15.70 7.58 -11.64
C LEU A 160 -14.49 8.40 -12.10
N GLU A 161 -14.08 9.38 -11.30
CA GLU A 161 -12.94 10.23 -11.63
C GLU A 161 -11.63 9.45 -11.59
N ILE A 162 -11.43 8.56 -10.61
CA ILE A 162 -10.26 7.66 -10.57
C ILE A 162 -10.23 6.75 -11.80
N ALA A 163 -11.35 6.13 -12.17
CA ALA A 163 -11.43 5.30 -13.38
C ALA A 163 -11.12 6.09 -14.65
N ARG A 164 -11.49 7.38 -14.69
CA ARG A 164 -11.15 8.28 -15.80
C ARG A 164 -9.67 8.62 -15.82
N GLN A 165 -9.07 8.94 -14.67
CA GLN A 165 -7.67 9.36 -14.55
C GLN A 165 -6.67 8.22 -14.77
N THR A 166 -7.11 6.99 -14.54
CA THR A 166 -6.32 5.77 -14.74
C THR A 166 -6.72 4.99 -16.00
N SER A 167 -7.46 5.63 -16.91
CA SER A 167 -7.79 5.06 -18.21
C SER A 167 -6.50 4.91 -19.05
N GLY A 168 -6.32 3.76 -19.68
CA GLY A 168 -5.13 3.47 -20.50
C GLY A 168 -3.90 3.01 -19.72
N TRP A 169 -4.02 2.86 -18.39
CA TRP A 169 -2.98 2.23 -17.57
C TRP A 169 -3.12 0.71 -17.65
N GLU A 170 -2.01 0.00 -17.79
CA GLU A 170 -1.99 -1.47 -17.89
C GLU A 170 -1.67 -2.16 -16.56
N ASP A 171 -1.11 -1.42 -15.60
CA ASP A 171 -0.70 -1.95 -14.30
C ASP A 171 -1.81 -1.76 -13.25
N ASN A 172 -2.35 -2.86 -12.74
CA ASN A 172 -3.42 -2.82 -11.73
C ASN A 172 -2.94 -2.29 -10.37
N VAL A 173 -1.69 -2.57 -9.99
CA VAL A 173 -1.13 -2.14 -8.71
C VAL A 173 -1.01 -0.62 -8.66
N ALA A 174 -0.59 0.01 -9.77
CA ALA A 174 -0.56 1.47 -9.89
C ALA A 174 -1.95 2.11 -9.75
N VAL A 175 -2.99 1.48 -10.32
CA VAL A 175 -4.39 1.93 -10.17
C VAL A 175 -4.86 1.80 -8.73
N GLU A 176 -4.58 0.66 -8.09
CA GLU A 176 -4.92 0.41 -6.70
C GLU A 176 -4.25 1.45 -5.79
N HIS A 177 -2.99 1.81 -6.04
CA HIS A 177 -2.30 2.84 -5.28
C HIS A 177 -2.97 4.22 -5.36
N VAL A 178 -3.54 4.61 -6.51
CA VAL A 178 -4.32 5.86 -6.62
C VAL A 178 -5.48 5.86 -5.62
N VAL A 179 -6.16 4.72 -5.46
CA VAL A 179 -7.26 4.60 -4.50
C VAL A 179 -6.77 4.64 -3.07
N THR A 180 -5.68 3.92 -2.75
CA THR A 180 -5.11 3.93 -1.40
C THR A 180 -4.69 5.34 -0.99
N ALA A 181 -4.00 6.09 -1.87
CA ALA A 181 -3.60 7.47 -1.65
C ALA A 181 -4.79 8.42 -1.47
N TYR A 182 -5.85 8.27 -2.27
CA TYR A 182 -7.10 9.03 -2.12
C TYR A 182 -7.76 8.77 -0.75
N VAL A 183 -7.86 7.50 -0.36
CA VAL A 183 -8.42 7.10 0.94
C VAL A 183 -7.59 7.66 2.09
N THR A 184 -6.26 7.55 2.02
CA THR A 184 -5.34 8.08 3.05
C THR A 184 -5.53 9.58 3.22
N ARG A 185 -5.48 10.36 2.13
CA ARG A 185 -5.73 11.81 2.17
C ARG A 185 -7.07 12.13 2.81
N ARG A 186 -8.12 11.39 2.42
CA ARG A 186 -9.47 11.62 2.96
C ARG A 186 -9.52 11.36 4.47
N MET A 187 -8.90 10.27 4.93
CA MET A 187 -8.81 9.95 6.35
C MET A 187 -8.04 11.01 7.14
N GLU A 188 -6.93 11.54 6.61
CA GLU A 188 -6.17 12.61 7.26
C GLU A 188 -7.00 13.89 7.40
N ARG A 189 -7.70 14.30 6.32
CA ARG A 189 -8.63 15.43 6.37
C ARG A 189 -9.73 15.22 7.41
N GLU A 190 -10.26 14.01 7.52
CA GLU A 190 -11.25 13.65 8.53
C GLU A 190 -10.68 13.73 9.96
N ARG A 191 -9.43 13.26 10.19
CA ARG A 191 -8.71 13.39 11.46
C ARG A 191 -8.50 14.85 11.86
N GLU A 192 -8.24 15.71 10.88
CA GLU A 192 -8.07 17.15 11.07
C GLU A 192 -9.40 17.91 11.26
N GLY A 193 -10.54 17.23 11.11
CA GLY A 193 -11.87 17.85 11.18
C GLY A 193 -12.15 18.80 10.01
N CYS A 194 -11.47 18.60 8.87
CA CYS A 194 -11.71 19.38 7.66
C CYS A 194 -13.11 19.07 7.09
N PRO A 195 -13.81 20.06 6.54
CA PRO A 195 -15.08 19.80 5.85
C PRO A 195 -14.84 18.95 4.59
N PRO A 196 -15.88 18.23 4.10
CA PRO A 196 -15.82 17.53 2.82
C PRO A 196 -15.41 18.48 1.69
N GLU A 197 -14.53 17.99 0.82
CA GLU A 197 -14.10 18.72 -0.38
C GLU A 197 -15.30 18.96 -1.31
N SER A 198 -15.29 20.10 -2.01
CA SER A 198 -16.20 20.29 -3.13
C SER A 198 -15.85 19.33 -4.27
N PRO A 199 -16.77 19.02 -5.19
CA PRO A 199 -16.48 18.13 -6.31
C PRO A 199 -15.28 18.56 -7.16
N ALA A 200 -15.01 19.87 -7.26
CA ALA A 200 -13.87 20.39 -8.00
C ALA A 200 -12.55 20.20 -7.25
N GLU A 201 -12.54 20.37 -5.93
CA GLU A 201 -11.36 20.13 -5.09
C GLU A 201 -11.01 18.65 -5.06
N GLU A 202 -12.02 17.77 -4.93
CA GLU A 202 -11.86 16.32 -4.94
C GLU A 202 -11.31 15.82 -6.28
N ALA A 203 -11.88 16.29 -7.40
CA ALA A 203 -11.37 15.93 -8.73
C ALA A 203 -9.92 16.42 -8.96
N ALA A 204 -9.59 17.63 -8.48
CA ALA A 204 -8.23 18.15 -8.55
C ALA A 204 -7.26 17.34 -7.67
N ALA A 205 -7.67 16.88 -6.50
CA ALA A 205 -6.88 16.01 -5.64
C ALA A 205 -6.62 14.65 -6.31
N ILE A 206 -7.67 14.00 -6.83
CA ILE A 206 -7.54 12.72 -7.56
C ILE A 206 -6.60 12.86 -8.76
N GLN A 207 -6.66 13.98 -9.49
CA GLN A 207 -5.74 14.23 -10.59
C GLN A 207 -4.27 14.27 -10.12
N ARG A 208 -3.97 15.04 -9.06
CA ARG A 208 -2.60 15.14 -8.52
C ARG A 208 -2.10 13.79 -8.02
N ILE A 209 -2.95 13.05 -7.31
CA ILE A 209 -2.65 11.69 -6.85
C ILE A 209 -2.34 10.77 -8.04
N SER A 210 -3.13 10.84 -9.12
CA SER A 210 -2.91 10.02 -10.32
C SER A 210 -1.60 10.38 -11.03
N ASP A 211 -1.28 11.67 -11.15
CA ASP A 211 -0.01 12.13 -11.75
C ASP A 211 1.19 11.61 -10.95
N ARG A 212 1.10 11.65 -9.61
CA ARG A 212 2.10 11.12 -8.70
C ARG A 212 2.26 9.60 -8.79
N GLU A 213 1.16 8.84 -8.74
CA GLU A 213 1.23 7.37 -8.77
C GLU A 213 1.73 6.84 -10.11
N LEU A 214 1.40 7.49 -11.23
CA LEU A 214 2.02 7.15 -12.51
C LEU A 214 3.53 7.37 -12.48
N ALA A 215 3.97 8.49 -11.90
CA ALA A 215 5.38 8.81 -11.81
C ALA A 215 6.15 7.81 -10.93
N LEU A 216 5.59 7.44 -9.77
CA LEU A 216 6.15 6.41 -8.90
C LEU A 216 6.16 5.04 -9.57
N HIS A 217 5.10 4.67 -10.29
CA HIS A 217 5.04 3.41 -11.03
C HIS A 217 6.20 3.34 -12.04
N LEU A 218 6.35 4.36 -12.89
CA LEU A 218 7.43 4.43 -13.87
C LEU A 218 8.82 4.43 -13.20
N GLN A 219 9.00 5.18 -12.11
CA GLN A 219 10.26 5.22 -11.38
C GLN A 219 10.64 3.87 -10.77
N ARG A 220 9.67 3.15 -10.18
CA ARG A 220 9.88 1.80 -9.61
C ARG A 220 10.18 0.79 -10.72
N ALA A 221 9.46 0.85 -11.84
CA ALA A 221 9.66 -0.01 -12.99
C ALA A 221 11.07 0.16 -13.58
N SER A 222 11.53 1.40 -13.77
CA SER A 222 12.88 1.70 -14.28
C SER A 222 14.01 1.28 -13.34
N GLY A 223 13.76 1.16 -12.04
CA GLY A 223 14.72 0.63 -11.06
C GLY A 223 14.70 -0.89 -10.88
N GLY A 224 13.76 -1.59 -11.53
CA GLY A 224 13.54 -3.03 -11.37
C GLY A 224 14.54 -3.92 -12.11
N ALA A 225 14.44 -5.23 -11.89
CA ALA A 225 15.30 -6.23 -12.55
C ALA A 225 15.09 -6.32 -14.08
N SER A 226 13.99 -5.78 -14.59
CA SER A 226 13.64 -5.73 -16.01
C SER A 226 12.95 -4.40 -16.30
N PRO A 227 13.72 -3.32 -16.48
CA PRO A 227 13.17 -1.99 -16.71
C PRO A 227 12.44 -1.91 -18.06
N PRO A 228 11.39 -1.09 -18.17
CA PRO A 228 10.70 -0.87 -19.43
C PRO A 228 11.63 -0.20 -20.45
N SER A 229 11.40 -0.49 -21.72
CA SER A 229 12.05 0.20 -22.84
C SER A 229 11.55 1.64 -22.97
N GLU A 230 12.32 2.49 -23.65
CA GLU A 230 11.92 3.87 -23.97
C GLU A 230 10.55 3.93 -24.68
N ALA A 231 10.27 2.94 -25.53
CA ALA A 231 8.99 2.82 -26.24
C ALA A 231 7.83 2.62 -25.26
N GLU A 232 8.00 1.70 -24.30
CA GLU A 232 6.99 1.41 -23.28
C GLU A 232 6.77 2.60 -22.35
N ILE A 233 7.84 3.28 -21.92
CA ILE A 233 7.73 4.49 -21.08
C ILE A 233 6.93 5.59 -21.78
N VAL A 234 7.29 5.90 -23.04
CA VAL A 234 6.60 6.94 -23.81
C VAL A 234 5.16 6.55 -24.10
N GLU A 235 4.91 5.28 -24.45
CA GLU A 235 3.56 4.78 -24.70
C GLU A 235 2.65 4.86 -23.47
N GLN A 236 3.12 4.38 -22.31
CA GLN A 236 2.37 4.45 -21.06
C GLN A 236 2.06 5.91 -20.67
N TRP A 237 3.04 6.79 -20.81
CA TRP A 237 2.86 8.21 -20.53
C TRP A 237 1.83 8.84 -21.47
N GLU A 238 2.04 8.76 -22.80
CA GLU A 238 1.16 9.40 -23.79
C GLU A 238 -0.28 8.84 -23.80
N ASN A 239 -0.46 7.55 -23.46
CA ASN A 239 -1.78 6.94 -23.33
C ASN A 239 -2.52 7.30 -22.04
N SER A 240 -1.81 7.82 -21.03
CA SER A 240 -2.41 8.24 -19.76
C SER A 240 -3.01 9.65 -19.83
N PRO A 241 -4.05 9.95 -19.03
CA PRO A 241 -4.52 11.32 -18.83
C PRO A 241 -3.44 12.28 -18.32
N THR A 242 -2.47 11.79 -17.54
CA THR A 242 -1.30 12.54 -17.08
C THR A 242 -0.45 13.00 -18.25
N GLY A 243 -0.05 12.11 -19.16
CA GLY A 243 0.75 12.49 -20.31
C GLY A 243 -0.01 13.29 -21.36
N GLN A 244 -1.33 13.16 -21.46
CA GLN A 244 -2.15 14.07 -22.27
C GLN A 244 -2.13 15.51 -21.74
N ARG A 245 -2.08 15.69 -20.40
CA ARG A 245 -1.92 17.01 -19.77
C ARG A 245 -0.49 17.53 -19.83
N HIS A 246 0.47 16.62 -19.84
CA HIS A 246 1.91 16.90 -19.83
C HIS A 246 2.61 16.19 -21.01
N PRO A 247 2.35 16.60 -22.27
CA PRO A 247 2.94 15.92 -23.43
C PRO A 247 4.48 15.94 -23.37
N PRO A 248 5.15 14.81 -23.68
CA PRO A 248 6.61 14.76 -23.61
C PRO A 248 7.25 15.63 -24.69
N GLU A 249 8.33 16.32 -24.33
CA GLU A 249 9.11 17.13 -25.28
C GLU A 249 10.19 16.27 -25.96
N GLY A 250 10.42 16.50 -27.25
CA GLY A 250 11.41 15.77 -28.04
C GLY A 250 10.87 15.32 -29.40
N ASP A 251 11.75 15.25 -30.40
CA ASP A 251 11.40 14.80 -31.75
C ASP A 251 11.64 13.29 -31.93
N THR A 252 12.49 12.70 -31.09
CA THR A 252 12.82 11.28 -31.08
C THR A 252 12.27 10.56 -29.85
N LEU A 253 12.19 9.22 -29.92
CA LEU A 253 11.76 8.39 -28.80
C LEU A 253 12.67 8.56 -27.57
N GLU A 254 13.99 8.57 -27.80
CA GLU A 254 15.01 8.76 -26.76
C GLU A 254 14.85 10.12 -26.05
N GLU A 255 14.65 11.20 -26.81
CA GLU A 255 14.43 12.54 -26.25
C GLU A 255 13.15 12.62 -25.41
N LYS A 256 12.05 12.02 -25.89
CA LYS A 256 10.79 11.96 -25.15
C LYS A 256 10.92 11.16 -23.86
N ALA A 257 11.56 10.00 -23.91
CA ALA A 257 11.78 9.15 -22.74
C ALA A 257 12.64 9.88 -21.70
N ALA A 258 13.73 10.52 -22.12
CA ALA A 258 14.58 11.31 -21.25
C ALA A 258 13.84 12.50 -20.62
N TRP A 259 12.95 13.16 -21.36
CA TRP A 259 12.10 14.20 -20.81
C TRP A 259 11.16 13.66 -19.74
N ILE A 260 10.49 12.52 -19.98
CA ILE A 260 9.57 11.89 -19.02
C ILE A 260 10.33 11.55 -17.74
N GLU A 261 11.48 10.86 -17.85
CA GLU A 261 12.32 10.50 -16.72
C GLU A 261 12.75 11.71 -15.90
N ALA A 262 13.06 12.84 -16.55
CA ALA A 262 13.41 14.07 -15.87
C ALA A 262 12.22 14.72 -15.12
N GLN A 263 10.98 14.42 -15.52
CA GLN A 263 9.78 14.91 -14.82
C GLN A 263 9.33 14.02 -13.67
N LEU A 264 9.66 12.72 -13.66
CA LEU A 264 9.17 11.78 -12.65
C LEU A 264 9.42 12.25 -11.21
N PRO A 265 10.61 12.74 -10.82
CA PRO A 265 10.84 13.20 -9.44
C PRO A 265 9.90 14.34 -9.03
N ARG A 266 9.62 15.28 -9.95
CA ARG A 266 8.75 16.42 -9.67
C ARG A 266 7.33 15.99 -9.29
N PHE A 267 6.81 14.96 -9.95
CA PHE A 267 5.49 14.40 -9.65
C PHE A 267 5.52 13.44 -8.45
N ALA A 268 6.58 12.66 -8.31
CA ALA A 268 6.75 11.71 -7.20
C ALA A 268 6.87 12.40 -5.83
N ASP A 269 7.47 13.59 -5.78
CA ASP A 269 7.65 14.39 -4.57
C ASP A 269 6.38 15.15 -4.12
N GLU A 270 5.27 15.06 -4.86
CA GLU A 270 4.01 15.70 -4.48
C GLU A 270 3.43 15.04 -3.23
N ALA A 271 3.18 15.79 -2.16
CA ALA A 271 2.62 15.24 -0.92
C ALA A 271 1.12 14.92 -1.09
N TYR A 272 0.66 13.82 -0.48
CA TYR A 272 -0.78 13.48 -0.45
C TYR A 272 -1.59 14.42 0.45
N VAL A 273 -0.90 15.06 1.41
CA VAL A 273 -1.42 15.92 2.47
C VAL A 273 -0.79 17.30 2.30
N ASP A 274 -1.59 18.35 2.45
CA ASP A 274 -1.13 19.74 2.32
C ASP A 274 -0.42 20.25 3.59
#